data_AF-A0AA35G9G0-F1
#
_entry.id   AF-A0AA35G9G0-F1
#
_cell.length_a   1.000
_cell.length_b   1.000
_cell.length_c   1.000
_cell.angle_alpha   90.00
_cell.angle_beta   90.00
_cell.angle_gamma   90.00
#
_symmetry.space_group_name_H-M   'P 1'
#
loop_
_entity.id
_entity.type
_entity.pdbx_description
1 polymer ?
#
loop_
_entity_poly.entity_id
_entity_poly.type
_entity_poly.pdbx_seq_one_letter_code
_entity_poly.pdbx_strand_id
1 'polypeptide(L)' 'MFELQGKRVWIRRDGEGGDGFEGTVERVSGKWIYVKVDDPAGTTLGIWVNTDLQREIAVLAG' A
#
# COMPACT_ATOMS: atom_id res chain seq x y z
N MET A 1 -14.09 -4.29 -1.83
CA MET A 1 -12.67 -4.12 -1.43
C MET A 1 -11.77 -5.33 -1.74
N PHE A 2 -12.31 -6.50 -2.11
CA PHE A 2 -11.50 -7.61 -2.65
C PHE A 2 -10.75 -7.26 -3.95
N GLU A 3 -11.19 -6.23 -4.68
CA GLU A 3 -10.60 -5.77 -5.95
C GLU A 3 -9.17 -5.22 -5.83
N LEU A 4 -8.71 -4.89 -4.62
CA LEU A 4 -7.35 -4.39 -4.40
C LEU A 4 -6.31 -5.50 -4.27
N GLN A 5 -6.70 -6.74 -3.95
CA GLN A 5 -5.72 -7.81 -3.74
C GLN A 5 -4.98 -8.14 -5.05
N GLY A 6 -3.66 -8.22 -4.98
CA GLY A 6 -2.77 -8.41 -6.13
C GLY A 6 -2.50 -7.14 -6.95
N LYS A 7 -3.12 -5.99 -6.60
CA LYS A 7 -2.87 -4.73 -7.30
C LYS A 7 -1.63 -4.02 -6.75
N ARG A 8 -0.90 -3.36 -7.64
CA ARG A 8 0.08 -2.34 -7.26
C ARG A 8 -0.63 -1.08 -6.85
N VAL A 9 -0.20 -0.50 -5.75
CA VAL A 9 -0.75 0.73 -5.19
C VAL A 9 0.39 1.68 -4.86
N TRP A 10 0.14 2.97 -5.03
CA TRP A 10 0.93 4.04 -4.45
C TRP A 10 0.14 4.65 -3.28
N ILE A 11 0.83 4.85 -2.16
CA ILE A 11 0.22 5.28 -0.90
C ILE A 11 0.97 6.50 -0.38
N ARG A 12 0.25 7.60 -0.21
CA ARG A 12 0.76 8.80 0.46
C ARG A 12 0.47 8.72 1.95
N ARG A 13 1.51 8.80 2.77
CA ARG A 13 1.36 8.90 4.23
C ARG A 13 0.92 10.30 4.62
N ASP A 14 0.08 10.36 5.65
CA ASP A 14 -0.34 11.63 6.24
C ASP A 14 0.80 12.23 7.11
N GLY A 15 1.01 13.54 7.01
CA GLY A 15 2.00 14.27 7.82
C GLY A 15 3.46 14.23 7.36
N GLU A 16 3.86 13.34 6.45
CA GLU A 16 5.20 13.38 5.83
C GLU A 16 5.15 14.18 4.52
N GLY A 17 5.95 15.25 4.42
CA GLY A 17 6.10 16.07 3.20
C GLY A 17 6.86 15.38 2.07
N GLY A 18 7.03 14.06 2.14
CA GLY A 18 7.80 13.26 1.18
C GLY A 18 6.95 12.58 0.11
N ASP A 19 7.65 12.01 -0.87
CA ASP A 19 7.06 11.13 -1.90
C ASP A 19 6.49 9.87 -1.21
N GLY A 20 5.25 9.51 -1.54
CA GLY A 20 4.61 8.28 -1.04
C GLY A 20 5.36 7.01 -1.44
N PHE A 21 4.88 5.85 -1.00
CA PHE A 21 5.52 4.57 -1.31
C PHE A 21 4.65 3.72 -2.24
N GLU A 22 5.30 2.95 -3.11
CA GLU A 22 4.64 1.92 -3.92
C GLU A 22 4.74 0.55 -3.25
N GLY A 23 3.76 -0.29 -3.51
CA GLY A 23 3.82 -1.70 -3.14
C GLY A 23 2.68 -2.50 -3.73
N THR A 24 2.65 -3.79 -3.43
CA THR A 24 1.61 -4.72 -3.89
C THR A 24 0.75 -5.15 -2.73
N VAL A 25 -0.57 -5.08 -2.89
CA VAL A 25 -1.51 -5.55 -1.86
C VAL A 25 -1.55 -7.07 -1.86
N GLU A 26 -1.06 -7.73 -0.81
CA GLU A 26 -1.11 -9.20 -0.73
C GLU A 26 -2.34 -9.71 0.02
N ARG A 27 -2.87 -8.92 0.96
CA ARG A 27 -4.04 -9.29 1.78
C ARG A 27 -4.95 -8.09 2.00
N VAL A 28 -6.25 -8.38 2.07
CA VAL A 28 -7.31 -7.43 2.42
C VAL A 28 -8.09 -8.00 3.60
N SER A 29 -8.30 -7.21 4.65
CA SER A 29 -9.06 -7.57 5.84
C SER A 29 -9.93 -6.40 6.29
N GLY A 30 -11.19 -6.41 5.89
CA GLY A 30 -12.08 -5.26 6.12
C GLY A 30 -11.46 -4.00 5.54
N LYS A 31 -11.22 -2.99 6.39
CA LYS A 31 -10.62 -1.67 6.07
C LYS A 31 -9.09 -1.66 6.02
N TRP A 32 -8.46 -2.81 6.26
CA TRP A 32 -7.02 -2.93 6.31
C TRP A 32 -6.49 -3.68 5.09
N ILE A 33 -5.42 -3.18 4.50
CA ILE A 33 -4.69 -3.85 3.44
C ILE A 33 -3.25 -4.08 3.88
N TYR A 34 -2.70 -5.26 3.58
CA TYR A 34 -1.28 -5.55 3.77
C TYR A 34 -0.56 -5.28 2.46
N VAL A 35 0.31 -4.29 2.45
CA VAL A 35 1.05 -3.86 1.27
C VAL A 35 2.49 -4.28 1.42
N LYS A 36 2.93 -5.17 0.54
CA LYS A 36 4.32 -5.56 0.41
C LYS A 36 5.07 -4.47 -0.35
N VAL A 37 6.11 -3.91 0.27
CA VAL A 37 7.00 -2.94 -0.36
C VAL A 37 8.24 -3.71 -0.83
N ASP A 38 8.57 -3.61 -2.12
CA ASP A 38 9.80 -4.19 -2.64
C ASP A 38 10.97 -3.32 -2.18
N ASP A 39 11.62 -3.74 -1.10
CA ASP A 39 12.90 -3.18 -0.68
C ASP A 39 14.01 -3.74 -1.57
N PRO A 40 14.76 -2.90 -2.32
CA PRO A 40 15.90 -3.35 -3.11
C PRO A 40 17.02 -4.03 -2.29
N ALA A 41 17.01 -3.91 -0.96
CA ALA A 41 17.90 -4.66 -0.07
C ALA A 41 17.48 -6.13 0.15
N GLY A 42 16.38 -6.60 -0.46
CA GLY A 42 15.94 -8.00 -0.41
C GLY A 42 15.15 -8.36 0.85
N THR A 43 14.92 -7.41 1.76
CA THR A 43 14.07 -7.64 2.94
C THR A 43 12.64 -7.32 2.57
N THR A 44 11.83 -8.35 2.35
CA THR A 44 10.38 -8.13 2.15
C THR A 44 9.75 -7.71 3.48
N LEU A 45 9.60 -6.40 3.70
CA LEU A 45 8.78 -5.85 4.76
C LEU A 45 7.47 -5.36 4.15
N GLY A 46 6.35 -5.76 4.76
CA GLY A 46 5.03 -5.25 4.39
C GLY A 46 4.42 -4.43 5.52
N ILE A 47 3.55 -3.50 5.14
CA ILE A 47 2.92 -2.55 6.03
C ILE A 47 1.42 -2.79 6.01
N TRP A 48 0.81 -2.85 7.19
CA TRP A 48 -0.64 -2.79 7.31
C TRP A 48 -1.11 -1.34 7.19
N VAL A 49 -1.98 -1.09 6.22
CA VAL A 49 -2.50 0.23 5.90
C VAL A 49 -4.00 0.23 6.09
N ASN A 50 -4.49 1.17 6.90
CA ASN A 50 -5.92 1.41 7.05
C ASN A 50 -6.39 2.38 5.95
N THR A 51 -7.27 1.92 5.08
CA THR A 51 -7.74 2.68 3.93
C THR A 51 -8.57 3.90 4.30
N ASP A 52 -9.17 3.94 5.50
CA ASP A 52 -9.94 5.09 5.96
C ASP A 52 -9.04 6.22 6.51
N LEU A 53 -7.80 5.89 6.89
CA LEU A 53 -6.85 6.83 7.48
C LEU A 53 -5.86 7.40 6.45
N GLN A 54 -5.76 6.80 5.26
CA GLN A 54 -4.89 7.32 4.22
C GLN A 54 -5.58 8.43 3.45
N ARG A 55 -4.82 9.49 3.17
CA ARG A 55 -5.29 10.64 2.42
C ARG A 55 -5.47 10.33 0.94
N GLU A 56 -4.63 9.46 0.40
CA GLU A 56 -4.67 9.07 -1.02
C GLU A 56 -4.08 7.66 -1.22
N ILE A 57 -4.84 6.80 -1.89
CA ILE A 57 -4.39 5.49 -2.37
C ILE A 57 -4.70 5.45 -3.87
N ALA A 58 -3.66 5.42 -4.69
CA ALA A 58 -3.79 5.28 -6.14
C ALA A 58 -3.50 3.83 -6.54
N VAL A 59 -4.40 3.20 -7.29
CA VAL A 59 -4.12 1.91 -7.92
C VAL A 59 -3.32 2.19 -9.19
N LEU A 60 -2.12 1.64 -9.27
CA LEU A 60 -1.28 1.76 -10.46
C LEU A 60 -1.74 0.71 -11.47
N ALA A 61 -2.19 1.16 -12.64
CA ALA A 61 -2.45 0.26 -13.76
C ALA A 61 -1.12 -0.35 -14.20
N GLY A 62 -1.05 -1.68 -14.20
CA GLY A 62 0.03 -2.43 -14.85
C GLY A 62 -0.15 -2.47 -16.35
#